data_AF-A0A522V5S5-F1
#
_entry.id   AF-A0A522V5S5-F1
#
_cell.length_a   1.000
_cell.length_b   1.000
_cell.length_c   1.000
_cell.angle_alpha   90.00
_cell.angle_beta   90.00
_cell.angle_gamma   90.00
#
_symmetry.space_group_name_H-M   'P 1'
#
loop_
_entity.id
_entity.type
_entity.pdbx_description
1 polymer ?
#
loop_
_entity_poly.entity_id
_entity_poly.type
_entity_poly.pdbx_seq_one_letter_code
_entity_poly.pdbx_strand_id
1 'polypeptide(L)'
;MKETAEVLLKRTRAELTEMAEKLGIKTTGVAKTKIAESIVESRKKAGAKEVSKPRVETSKVEVTAKEKLKPHSGKKGVFAKRAAIDAQIKTNEEAVIVIGTGVKEVQAGIKDMQSAMDNKAREMLQEGAAQLQKGVIEMHKGVIEMQSAIDNKADELQNGVKEMYSGVRVIQKGIRETETRFREYQNETANYIKDFYYA
;
A
#
# COMPACT_ATOMS: atom_id res chain seq x y z
N MET A 1 14.24 28.03 -18.82
CA MET A 1 13.87 28.47 -17.46
C MET A 1 14.04 27.29 -16.52
N LYS A 2 14.79 27.41 -15.42
CA LYS A 2 14.90 26.33 -14.42
C LYS A 2 13.59 26.31 -13.62
N GLU A 3 12.72 25.32 -13.85
CA GLU A 3 11.52 25.12 -13.02
C GLU A 3 11.96 24.89 -11.57
N THR A 4 11.57 25.79 -10.66
CA THR A 4 11.82 25.68 -9.22
C THR A 4 10.65 24.99 -8.53
N ALA A 5 10.88 24.46 -7.31
CA ALA A 5 9.82 23.82 -6.52
C ALA A 5 8.62 24.74 -6.28
N GLU A 6 8.86 26.05 -6.16
CA GLU A 6 7.82 27.07 -6.02
C GLU A 6 6.91 27.19 -7.25
N VAL A 7 7.45 27.01 -8.46
CA VAL A 7 6.67 27.02 -9.70
C VAL A 7 5.81 25.75 -9.80
N LEU A 8 6.34 24.61 -9.36
CA LEU A 8 5.62 23.34 -9.35
C LEU A 8 4.50 23.31 -8.30
N LEU A 9 4.64 24.03 -7.18
CA LEU A 9 3.62 24.11 -6.16
C LEU A 9 2.31 24.79 -6.61
N LYS A 10 2.36 25.59 -7.69
CA LYS A 10 1.18 26.19 -8.33
C LYS A 10 0.31 25.17 -9.07
N ARG A 11 0.86 23.99 -9.40
CA ARG A 11 0.15 22.90 -10.07
C ARG A 11 -0.71 22.09 -9.11
N THR A 12 -1.68 21.34 -9.62
CA THR A 12 -2.51 20.47 -8.79
C THR A 12 -1.70 19.28 -8.26
N ARG A 13 -2.16 18.67 -7.16
CA ARG A 13 -1.49 17.46 -6.62
C ARG A 13 -1.48 16.32 -7.64
N ALA A 14 -2.54 16.18 -8.43
CA ALA A 14 -2.65 15.15 -9.47
C ALA A 14 -1.58 15.33 -10.56
N GLU A 15 -1.39 16.56 -11.04
CA GLU A 15 -0.34 16.89 -12.03
C GLU A 15 1.07 16.61 -11.51
N LEU A 16 1.30 16.87 -10.21
CA LEU A 16 2.58 16.56 -9.56
C LEU A 16 2.78 15.05 -9.40
N THR A 17 1.73 14.30 -9.09
CA THR A 17 1.79 12.84 -9.02
C THR A 17 2.12 12.23 -10.38
N GLU A 18 1.48 12.69 -11.45
CA GLU A 18 1.75 12.21 -12.81
C GLU A 18 3.20 12.52 -13.25
N MET A 19 3.70 13.71 -12.92
CA MET A 19 5.09 14.08 -13.20
C MET A 19 6.10 13.28 -12.38
N ALA A 20 5.76 12.96 -11.13
CA ALA A 20 6.58 12.14 -10.26
C ALA A 20 6.62 10.67 -10.75
N GLU A 21 5.49 10.12 -11.18
CA GLU A 21 5.40 8.77 -11.74
C GLU A 21 6.21 8.63 -13.03
N LYS A 22 6.16 9.63 -13.92
CA LYS A 22 7.02 9.69 -15.13
C LYS A 22 8.52 9.68 -14.80
N LEU A 23 8.90 10.10 -13.60
CA LEU A 23 10.27 10.10 -13.10
C LEU A 23 10.56 8.90 -12.17
N GLY A 24 9.62 7.97 -11.99
CA GLY A 24 9.77 6.81 -11.12
C GLY A 24 9.74 7.12 -9.61
N ILE A 25 9.22 8.29 -9.21
CA ILE A 25 9.12 8.71 -7.81
C ILE A 25 7.79 8.21 -7.21
N LYS A 26 7.86 7.46 -6.10
CA LYS A 26 6.67 7.01 -5.37
C LYS A 26 6.03 8.17 -4.60
N THR A 27 4.74 8.43 -4.84
CA THR A 27 4.03 9.59 -4.27
C THR A 27 2.97 9.25 -3.21
N THR A 28 2.72 7.96 -2.98
CA THR A 28 1.73 7.46 -2.01
C THR A 28 2.09 7.94 -0.60
N GLY A 29 1.18 8.69 0.04
CA GLY A 29 1.38 9.23 1.39
C GLY A 29 2.35 10.42 1.49
N VAL A 30 2.90 10.91 0.38
CA VAL A 30 3.88 12.01 0.39
C VAL A 30 3.17 13.36 0.29
N ALA A 31 3.65 14.35 1.05
CA ALA A 31 3.12 15.72 1.00
C ALA A 31 3.41 16.39 -0.36
N LYS A 32 2.49 17.25 -0.83
CA LYS A 32 2.59 17.95 -2.12
C LYS A 32 3.92 18.69 -2.30
N THR A 33 4.42 19.31 -1.23
CA THR A 33 5.72 20.02 -1.18
C THR A 33 6.89 19.07 -1.43
N LYS A 34 6.92 17.94 -0.73
CA LYS A 34 7.96 16.91 -0.90
C LYS A 34 7.94 16.25 -2.28
N ILE A 35 6.76 16.12 -2.90
CA ILE A 35 6.65 15.64 -4.29
C ILE A 35 7.30 16.65 -5.25
N ALA A 36 7.01 17.95 -5.09
CA ALA A 36 7.60 19.00 -5.92
C ALA A 36 9.14 19.07 -5.79
N GLU A 37 9.67 18.96 -4.56
CA GLU A 37 11.11 18.91 -4.30
C GLU A 37 11.78 17.69 -4.93
N SER A 38 11.16 16.51 -4.79
CA SER A 38 11.67 15.26 -5.37
C SER A 38 11.71 15.28 -6.89
N ILE A 39 10.74 15.94 -7.54
CA ILE A 39 10.72 16.14 -9.00
C ILE A 39 11.89 17.04 -9.44
N VAL A 40 12.12 18.16 -8.75
CA VAL A 40 13.23 19.08 -9.06
C VAL A 40 14.57 18.38 -8.87
N GLU A 41 14.74 17.62 -7.80
CA GLU A 41 15.97 16.90 -7.52
C GLU A 41 16.23 15.80 -8.55
N SER A 42 15.20 15.05 -8.94
CA SER A 42 15.31 13.99 -9.95
C SER A 42 15.63 14.56 -11.33
N ARG A 43 15.05 15.72 -11.70
CA ARG A 43 15.38 16.43 -12.94
C ARG A 43 16.78 17.05 -12.91
N LYS A 44 17.25 17.52 -11.76
CA LYS A 44 18.64 17.97 -11.56
C LYS A 44 19.63 16.81 -11.71
N LYS A 45 19.29 15.63 -11.18
CA LYS A 45 20.06 14.39 -11.35
C LYS A 45 20.03 13.87 -12.80
N ALA A 46 18.92 14.04 -13.51
CA ALA A 46 18.83 13.73 -14.94
C ALA A 46 19.70 14.68 -15.79
N GLY A 47 19.72 15.98 -15.47
CA GLY A 47 20.64 16.94 -16.09
C GLY A 47 22.12 16.73 -15.73
N ALA A 48 22.42 16.07 -14.61
CA ALA A 48 23.79 15.69 -14.23
C ALA A 48 24.21 14.32 -14.81
N LYS A 49 23.26 13.48 -15.23
CA LYS A 49 23.52 12.16 -15.83
C LYS A 49 23.94 12.20 -17.30
N GLU A 50 24.00 13.38 -17.93
CA GLU A 50 24.61 13.54 -19.26
C GLU A 50 26.15 13.64 -19.20
N VAL A 51 26.77 13.64 -18.01
CA VAL A 51 28.24 13.75 -17.85
C VAL A 51 28.90 12.48 -17.25
N SER A 52 28.15 11.42 -16.95
CA SER A 52 28.75 10.18 -16.45
C SER A 52 28.06 8.92 -16.98
N LYS A 53 28.11 8.73 -18.30
CA LYS A 53 28.24 7.37 -18.83
C LYS A 53 29.62 6.85 -18.41
N PRO A 54 29.75 5.62 -17.88
CA PRO A 54 31.03 4.95 -17.98
C PRO A 54 31.31 4.84 -19.47
N ARG A 55 32.25 5.66 -19.94
CA ARG A 55 32.94 5.43 -21.20
C ARG A 55 33.55 4.04 -21.04
N VAL A 56 32.85 3.03 -21.56
CA VAL A 56 33.52 1.82 -22.01
C VAL A 56 34.62 2.35 -22.90
N GLU A 57 35.85 2.30 -22.41
CA GLU A 57 37.01 2.34 -23.29
C GLU A 57 36.84 1.11 -24.18
N THR A 58 36.09 1.30 -25.27
CA THR A 58 36.34 0.55 -26.47
C THR A 58 37.77 0.91 -26.81
N SER A 59 38.69 0.05 -26.37
CA SER A 59 39.98 -0.09 -26.99
C SER A 59 39.71 0.01 -28.48
N LYS A 60 40.18 1.10 -29.08
CA LYS A 60 40.20 1.27 -30.54
C LYS A 60 40.94 0.04 -31.06
N VAL A 61 40.20 -1.00 -31.45
CA VAL A 61 40.68 -1.88 -32.51
C VAL A 61 40.49 -1.06 -33.76
N GLU A 62 41.52 -0.26 -34.03
CA GLU A 62 41.73 0.36 -35.32
C GLU A 62 41.76 -0.80 -36.33
N VAL A 63 40.62 -1.07 -36.96
CA VAL A 63 40.56 -1.95 -38.13
C VAL A 63 41.19 -1.16 -39.26
N THR A 64 42.52 -1.12 -39.25
CA THR A 64 43.31 -0.59 -40.36
C THR A 64 43.04 -1.46 -41.57
N ALA A 65 42.40 -0.80 -42.53
CA ALA A 65 42.47 -1.00 -43.97
C ALA A 65 42.63 -2.45 -44.48
N LYS A 66 41.59 -2.90 -45.17
CA LYS A 66 41.65 -3.92 -46.23
C LYS A 66 42.91 -3.73 -47.10
N GLU A 67 43.98 -4.48 -46.83
CA GLU A 67 45.01 -4.72 -47.83
C GLU A 67 44.64 -6.00 -48.59
N LYS A 68 44.22 -5.82 -49.84
CA LYS A 68 44.00 -6.89 -50.82
C LYS A 68 45.30 -7.71 -50.92
N LEU A 69 45.33 -8.88 -50.28
CA LEU A 69 46.39 -9.87 -50.45
C LEU A 69 46.43 -10.32 -51.92
N LYS A 70 47.39 -9.79 -52.70
CA LYS A 70 47.74 -10.33 -54.02
C LYS A 70 48.32 -11.75 -53.83
N PRO A 71 48.02 -12.70 -54.73
CA PRO A 71 48.49 -14.07 -54.58
C PRO A 71 49.98 -14.16 -54.92
N HIS A 72 50.83 -14.33 -53.90
CA HIS A 72 52.19 -14.82 -54.10
C HIS A 72 52.21 -16.33 -53.87
N SER A 73 52.09 -17.06 -54.98
CA SER A 73 52.28 -18.51 -55.06
C SER A 73 53.76 -18.85 -54.88
N GLY A 74 54.16 -19.06 -53.63
CA GLY A 74 55.50 -19.53 -53.25
C GLY A 74 55.56 -19.84 -51.77
N LYS A 75 56.52 -20.67 -51.33
CA LYS A 75 56.64 -21.18 -49.95
C LYS A 75 56.45 -20.10 -48.86
N LYS A 76 56.86 -18.84 -49.11
CA LYS A 76 56.67 -17.68 -48.20
C LYS A 76 55.20 -17.32 -47.89
N GLY A 77 54.27 -17.48 -48.84
CA GLY A 77 52.85 -17.17 -48.63
C GLY A 77 52.13 -18.16 -47.71
N VAL A 78 52.59 -19.42 -47.68
CA VAL A 78 52.05 -20.47 -46.81
C VAL A 78 52.42 -20.20 -45.34
N PHE A 79 53.66 -19.78 -45.08
CA PHE A 79 54.11 -19.41 -43.72
C PHE A 79 53.38 -18.17 -43.18
N ALA A 80 53.12 -17.17 -44.03
CA ALA A 80 52.34 -15.99 -43.62
C ALA A 80 50.90 -16.35 -43.24
N LYS A 81 50.23 -17.24 -43.99
CA LYS A 81 48.90 -17.74 -43.63
C LYS A 81 48.91 -18.55 -42.34
N ARG A 82 49.94 -19.39 -42.11
CA ARG A 82 50.10 -20.14 -40.86
C ARG A 82 50.19 -19.20 -39.65
N ALA A 83 51.07 -18.20 -39.71
CA ALA A 83 51.24 -17.23 -38.64
C ALA A 83 49.94 -16.43 -38.34
N ALA A 84 49.18 -16.08 -39.38
CA ALA A 84 47.88 -15.42 -39.20
C ALA A 84 46.84 -16.31 -38.52
N ILE A 85 46.81 -17.61 -38.87
CA ILE A 85 45.94 -18.59 -38.21
C ILE A 85 46.33 -18.74 -36.73
N ASP A 86 47.63 -18.89 -36.44
CA ASP A 86 48.12 -19.04 -35.06
C ASP A 86 47.80 -17.80 -34.21
N ALA A 87 47.92 -16.59 -34.78
CA ALA A 87 47.51 -15.36 -34.11
C ALA A 87 45.99 -15.32 -33.84
N GLN A 88 45.17 -15.72 -34.81
CA GLN A 88 43.71 -15.78 -34.62
C GLN A 88 43.30 -16.81 -33.57
N ILE A 89 43.96 -17.97 -33.52
CA ILE A 89 43.73 -18.99 -32.49
C ILE A 89 43.98 -18.39 -31.10
N LYS A 90 45.10 -17.71 -30.91
CA LYS A 90 45.41 -17.04 -29.64
C LYS A 90 44.36 -16.01 -29.24
N THR A 91 43.94 -15.15 -30.17
CA THR A 91 42.87 -14.18 -29.91
C THR A 91 41.54 -14.86 -29.55
N ASN A 92 41.22 -15.97 -30.21
CA ASN A 92 40.01 -16.73 -29.90
C ASN A 92 40.10 -17.40 -28.53
N GLU A 93 41.26 -17.92 -28.12
CA GLU A 93 41.49 -18.46 -26.77
C GLU A 93 41.27 -17.40 -25.70
N GLU A 94 41.84 -16.21 -25.87
CA GLU A 94 41.64 -15.07 -24.97
C GLU A 94 40.17 -14.65 -24.91
N ALA A 95 39.48 -14.59 -26.06
CA ALA A 95 38.05 -14.27 -26.12
C ALA A 95 37.20 -15.31 -25.38
N VAL A 96 37.50 -16.60 -25.51
CA VAL A 96 36.80 -17.68 -24.78
C VAL A 96 36.98 -17.53 -23.27
N ILE A 97 38.18 -17.17 -22.81
CA ILE A 97 38.43 -16.91 -21.39
C ILE A 97 37.60 -15.74 -20.88
N VAL A 98 37.58 -14.62 -21.62
CA VAL A 98 36.78 -13.43 -21.26
C VAL A 98 35.30 -13.75 -21.21
N ILE A 99 34.77 -14.48 -22.20
CA ILE A 99 33.37 -14.92 -22.21
C ILE A 99 33.09 -15.82 -21.01
N GLY A 100 33.97 -16.78 -20.70
CA GLY A 100 33.81 -17.66 -19.55
C GLY A 100 33.75 -16.91 -18.21
N THR A 101 34.56 -15.86 -18.06
CA THR A 101 34.51 -14.97 -16.89
C THR A 101 33.21 -14.17 -16.85
N GLY A 102 32.80 -13.57 -17.97
CA GLY A 102 31.55 -12.82 -18.06
C GLY A 102 30.32 -13.68 -17.75
N VAL A 103 30.29 -14.94 -18.20
CA VAL A 103 29.21 -15.89 -17.86
C VAL A 103 29.15 -16.16 -16.36
N LYS A 104 30.31 -16.33 -15.69
CA LYS A 104 30.37 -16.52 -14.23
C LYS A 104 29.86 -15.30 -13.46
N GLU A 105 30.22 -14.10 -13.89
CA GLU A 105 29.75 -12.85 -13.28
C GLU A 105 28.24 -12.68 -13.43
N VAL A 106 27.70 -12.95 -14.62
CA VAL A 106 26.24 -12.95 -14.85
C VAL A 106 25.55 -13.98 -13.96
N GLN A 107 26.11 -15.19 -13.85
CA GLN A 107 25.54 -16.23 -12.99
C GLN A 107 25.55 -15.84 -11.50
N ALA A 108 26.62 -15.17 -11.04
CA ALA A 108 26.67 -14.62 -9.68
C ALA A 108 25.62 -13.53 -9.48
N GLY A 109 25.50 -12.58 -10.41
CA GLY A 109 24.49 -11.52 -10.36
C GLY A 109 23.05 -12.06 -10.34
N ILE A 110 22.76 -13.14 -11.08
CA ILE A 110 21.45 -13.80 -11.05
C ILE A 110 21.17 -14.40 -9.66
N LYS A 111 22.16 -15.07 -9.04
CA LYS A 111 22.00 -15.66 -7.70
C LYS A 111 21.80 -14.60 -6.62
N ASP A 112 22.52 -13.49 -6.72
CA ASP A 112 22.38 -12.36 -5.80
C ASP A 112 20.99 -11.74 -5.93
N MET A 113 20.51 -11.55 -7.17
CA MET A 113 19.18 -11.04 -7.43
C MET A 113 18.09 -11.98 -6.91
N GLN A 114 18.22 -13.30 -7.12
CA GLN A 114 17.30 -14.30 -6.57
C GLN A 114 17.23 -14.22 -5.04
N SER A 115 18.39 -14.18 -4.38
CA SER A 115 18.47 -14.09 -2.92
C SER A 115 17.84 -12.78 -2.40
N ALA A 116 18.07 -11.66 -3.09
CA ALA A 116 17.47 -10.38 -2.74
C ALA A 116 15.94 -10.39 -2.91
N MET A 117 15.43 -11.00 -3.98
CA MET A 117 13.98 -11.14 -4.20
C MET A 117 13.34 -12.03 -3.14
N ASP A 118 13.96 -13.16 -2.80
CA ASP A 118 13.43 -14.09 -1.78
C ASP A 118 13.38 -13.43 -0.40
N ASN A 119 14.44 -12.70 -0.03
CA ASN A 119 14.48 -11.92 1.21
C ASN A 119 13.38 -10.86 1.24
N LYS A 120 13.21 -10.11 0.14
CA LYS A 120 12.18 -9.07 0.07
C LYS A 120 10.77 -9.64 0.12
N ALA A 121 10.52 -10.76 -0.57
CA ALA A 121 9.25 -11.47 -0.51
C ALA A 121 8.94 -11.91 0.93
N ARG A 122 9.93 -12.46 1.64
CA ARG A 122 9.78 -12.88 3.03
C ARG A 122 9.46 -11.71 3.97
N GLU A 123 10.15 -10.59 3.82
CA GLU A 123 9.86 -9.36 4.58
C GLU A 123 8.43 -8.88 4.34
N MET A 124 8.01 -8.79 3.07
CA MET A 124 6.67 -8.34 2.71
C MET A 124 5.58 -9.27 3.27
N LEU A 125 5.81 -10.58 3.24
CA LEU A 125 4.89 -11.56 3.82
C LEU A 125 4.80 -11.42 5.34
N GLN A 126 5.92 -11.21 6.03
CA GLN A 126 5.95 -10.99 7.48
C GLN A 126 5.24 -9.70 7.88
N GLU A 127 5.51 -8.61 7.17
CA GLU A 127 4.83 -7.32 7.39
C GLU A 127 3.32 -7.45 7.13
N GLY A 128 2.93 -8.09 6.03
CA GLY A 128 1.52 -8.34 5.70
C GLY A 128 0.82 -9.19 6.75
N ALA A 129 1.45 -10.26 7.22
CA ALA A 129 0.92 -11.11 8.28
C ALA A 129 0.75 -10.34 9.60
N ALA A 130 1.73 -9.51 9.97
CA ALA A 130 1.66 -8.68 11.17
C ALA A 130 0.55 -7.62 11.08
N GLN A 131 0.35 -7.01 9.92
CA GLN A 131 -0.75 -6.07 9.68
C GLN A 131 -2.11 -6.76 9.78
N LEU A 132 -2.24 -7.94 9.18
CA LEU A 132 -3.47 -8.73 9.26
C LEU A 132 -3.78 -9.11 10.71
N GLN A 133 -2.79 -9.57 11.47
CA GLN A 133 -2.95 -9.91 12.89
C GLN A 133 -3.41 -8.70 13.72
N LYS A 134 -2.83 -7.52 13.48
CA LYS A 134 -3.27 -6.27 14.13
C LYS A 134 -4.73 -5.96 13.79
N GLY A 135 -5.11 -6.04 12.51
CA GLY A 135 -6.48 -5.83 12.08
C GLY A 135 -7.48 -6.80 12.72
N VAL A 136 -7.11 -8.08 12.86
CA VAL A 136 -7.93 -9.08 13.57
C VAL A 136 -8.10 -8.72 15.05
N ILE A 137 -7.03 -8.29 15.73
CA ILE A 137 -7.10 -7.86 17.13
C ILE A 137 -8.00 -6.64 17.30
N GLU A 138 -7.89 -5.65 16.42
CA GLU A 138 -8.74 -4.45 16.44
C GLU A 138 -10.21 -4.80 16.18
N MET A 139 -10.49 -5.66 15.20
CA MET A 139 -11.84 -6.15 14.94
C MET A 139 -12.41 -6.90 16.15
N HIS A 140 -11.61 -7.76 16.79
CA HIS A 140 -12.05 -8.49 17.97
C HIS A 140 -12.40 -7.55 19.14
N LYS A 141 -11.59 -6.51 19.37
CA LYS A 141 -11.90 -5.47 20.36
C LYS A 141 -13.21 -4.75 20.02
N GLY A 142 -13.40 -4.34 18.76
CA GLY A 142 -14.63 -3.70 18.32
C GLY A 142 -15.87 -4.58 18.52
N VAL A 143 -15.75 -5.89 18.30
CA VAL A 143 -16.84 -6.85 18.59
C VAL A 143 -17.17 -6.92 20.08
N ILE A 144 -16.15 -6.96 20.95
CA ILE A 144 -16.35 -6.98 22.41
C ILE A 144 -17.02 -5.69 22.89
N GLU A 145 -16.58 -4.54 22.38
CA GLU A 145 -17.17 -3.23 22.72
C GLU A 145 -18.63 -3.15 22.27
N MET A 146 -18.93 -3.60 21.05
CA MET A 146 -20.30 -3.67 20.53
C MET A 146 -21.17 -4.60 21.37
N GLN A 147 -20.68 -5.78 21.75
CA GLN A 147 -21.42 -6.72 22.59
C GLN A 147 -21.75 -6.08 23.95
N SER A 148 -20.76 -5.45 24.58
CA SER A 148 -20.93 -4.75 25.86
C SER A 148 -21.97 -3.63 25.77
N ALA A 149 -21.96 -2.88 24.66
CA ALA A 149 -22.94 -1.82 24.42
C ALA A 149 -24.37 -2.37 24.23
N ILE A 150 -24.50 -3.50 23.52
CA ILE A 150 -25.79 -4.19 23.34
C ILE A 150 -26.32 -4.68 24.68
N ASP A 151 -25.49 -5.33 25.48
CA ASP A 151 -25.88 -5.88 26.79
C ASP A 151 -26.35 -4.76 27.72
N ASN A 152 -25.60 -3.65 27.80
CA ASN A 152 -25.99 -2.49 28.58
C ASN A 152 -27.34 -1.90 28.12
N LYS A 153 -27.58 -1.83 26.81
CA LYS A 153 -28.86 -1.33 26.28
C LYS A 153 -30.01 -2.29 26.52
N ALA A 154 -29.76 -3.60 26.48
CA ALA A 154 -30.76 -4.59 26.84
C ALA A 154 -31.18 -4.45 28.31
N ASP A 155 -30.22 -4.25 29.21
CA ASP A 155 -30.48 -4.02 30.64
C ASP A 155 -31.26 -2.72 30.90
N GLU A 156 -30.87 -1.62 30.24
CA GLU A 156 -31.61 -0.36 30.31
C GLU A 156 -33.08 -0.54 29.86
N LEU A 157 -33.29 -1.21 28.73
CA LEU A 157 -34.64 -1.50 28.22
C LEU A 157 -35.43 -2.38 29.18
N GLN A 158 -34.81 -3.42 29.73
CA GLN A 158 -35.46 -4.31 30.69
C GLN A 158 -35.90 -3.54 31.94
N ASN A 159 -35.06 -2.64 32.45
CA ASN A 159 -35.39 -1.81 33.59
C ASN A 159 -36.51 -0.82 33.27
N GLY A 160 -36.47 -0.16 32.11
CA GLY A 160 -37.55 0.71 31.65
C GLY A 160 -38.89 -0.02 31.52
N VAL A 161 -38.90 -1.26 31.04
CA VAL A 161 -40.11 -2.10 30.97
C VAL A 161 -40.64 -2.44 32.38
N LYS A 162 -39.75 -2.76 33.34
CA LYS A 162 -40.16 -3.01 34.74
C LYS A 162 -40.78 -1.77 35.37
N GLU A 163 -40.20 -0.60 35.14
CA GLU A 163 -40.74 0.68 35.64
C GLU A 163 -42.11 0.98 35.03
N MET A 164 -42.24 0.80 33.71
CA MET A 164 -43.53 0.97 33.02
C MET A 164 -44.58 0.02 33.59
N TYR A 165 -44.24 -1.26 33.80
CA TYR A 165 -45.14 -2.24 34.39
C TYR A 165 -45.57 -1.86 35.81
N SER A 166 -44.65 -1.36 36.63
CA SER A 166 -44.95 -0.82 37.96
C SER A 166 -45.91 0.37 37.88
N GLY A 167 -45.63 1.33 36.99
CA GLY A 167 -46.49 2.49 36.76
C GLY A 167 -47.91 2.09 36.33
N VAL A 168 -48.04 1.12 35.43
CA VAL A 168 -49.35 0.57 35.02
C VAL A 168 -50.10 -0.04 36.20
N ARG A 169 -49.42 -0.77 37.11
CA ARG A 169 -50.07 -1.30 38.32
C ARG A 169 -50.58 -0.20 39.24
N VAL A 170 -49.82 0.88 39.41
CA VAL A 170 -50.23 2.04 40.21
C VAL A 170 -51.47 2.68 39.60
N ILE A 171 -51.48 2.92 38.29
CA ILE A 171 -52.64 3.46 37.57
C ILE A 171 -53.87 2.56 37.73
N GLN A 172 -53.72 1.25 37.53
CA GLN A 172 -54.81 0.28 37.72
C GLN A 172 -55.37 0.27 39.15
N LYS A 173 -54.52 0.48 40.16
CA LYS A 173 -54.97 0.60 41.55
C LYS A 173 -55.77 1.88 41.75
N GLY A 174 -55.26 3.02 41.27
CA GLY A 174 -55.97 4.31 41.34
C GLY A 174 -57.33 4.30 40.64
N ILE A 175 -57.44 3.64 39.48
CA ILE A 175 -58.72 3.45 38.78
C ILE A 175 -59.71 2.69 39.68
N ARG A 176 -59.29 1.56 40.27
CA ARG A 176 -60.16 0.76 41.16
C ARG A 176 -60.60 1.53 42.42
N GLU A 177 -59.71 2.33 42.99
CA GLU A 177 -60.03 3.20 44.13
C GLU A 177 -61.06 4.27 43.73
N THR A 178 -60.89 4.88 42.55
CA THR A 178 -61.82 5.89 42.02
C THR A 178 -63.19 5.30 41.73
N GLU A 179 -63.26 4.11 41.11
CA GLU A 179 -64.51 3.37 40.88
C GLU A 179 -65.23 3.03 42.18
N THR A 180 -64.49 2.67 43.24
CA THR A 180 -65.05 2.37 44.55
C THR A 180 -65.69 3.60 45.17
N ARG A 181 -64.97 4.73 45.20
CA ARG A 181 -65.51 6.00 45.71
C ARG A 181 -66.72 6.48 44.92
N PHE A 182 -66.70 6.32 43.60
CA PHE A 182 -67.85 6.69 42.77
C PHE A 182 -69.11 5.89 43.14
N ARG A 183 -68.97 4.58 43.40
CA ARG A 183 -70.08 3.76 43.90
C ARG A 183 -70.55 4.19 45.29
N GLU A 184 -69.63 4.52 46.19
CA GLU A 184 -69.97 5.04 47.52
C GLU A 184 -70.79 6.33 47.40
N TYR A 185 -70.35 7.30 46.59
CA TYR A 185 -71.08 8.54 46.34
C TYR A 185 -72.47 8.30 45.72
N GLN A 186 -72.58 7.36 44.77
CA GLN A 186 -73.88 7.00 44.20
C GLN A 186 -74.83 6.45 45.26
N ASN A 187 -74.34 5.57 46.13
CA ASN A 187 -75.14 4.99 47.21
C ASN A 187 -75.55 6.04 48.25
N GLU A 188 -74.63 6.91 48.67
CA GLU A 188 -74.92 8.02 49.58
C GLU A 188 -75.96 8.97 49.00
N THR A 189 -75.84 9.32 47.73
CA THR A 189 -76.81 10.18 47.03
C THR A 189 -78.18 9.51 46.96
N ALA A 190 -78.23 8.21 46.66
CA ALA A 190 -79.48 7.45 46.63
C ALA A 190 -80.15 7.40 48.01
N ASN A 191 -79.37 7.18 49.08
CA ASN A 191 -79.88 7.20 50.46
C ASN A 191 -80.39 8.59 50.85
N TYR A 192 -79.64 9.65 50.54
CA TYR A 192 -80.06 11.02 50.81
C TYR A 192 -81.40 11.36 50.14
N ILE A 193 -81.56 11.00 48.87
CA ILE A 193 -82.83 11.18 48.15
C ILE A 193 -83.94 10.40 48.85
N LYS A 194 -83.70 9.15 49.21
CA LYS A 194 -84.69 8.31 49.90
C LYS A 194 -85.13 8.94 51.23
N ASP A 195 -84.18 9.36 52.05
CA ASP A 195 -84.44 9.96 53.37
C ASP A 195 -85.18 11.30 53.25
N PHE A 196 -84.89 12.09 52.21
CA PHE A 196 -85.57 13.37 51.99
C PHE A 196 -87.04 13.22 51.55
N TYR A 197 -87.36 12.21 50.73
CA TYR A 197 -88.70 12.06 50.13
C TYR A 197 -89.60 11.06 50.85
N TYR A 198 -89.06 10.16 51.69
CA TYR A 198 -89.82 9.09 52.33
C TYR A 198 -89.68 9.04 53.87
N ALA A 199 -89.18 10.09 54.51
CA ALA A 199 -89.27 10.31 55.96
C ALA A 199 -90.63 10.90 56.35
#